data_AF-A0A7C9DWD5-F1
#
_entry.id   AF-A0A7C9DWD5-F1
#
_cell.length_a   1.000
_cell.length_b   1.000
_cell.length_c   1.000
_cell.angle_alpha   90.00
_cell.angle_beta   90.00
_cell.angle_gamma   90.00
#
_symmetry.space_group_name_H-M   'P 1'
#
loop_
_entity.id
_entity.type
_entity.pdbx_description
1 polymer ?
#
loop_
_entity_poly.entity_id
_entity_poly.type
_entity_poly.pdbx_seq_one_letter_code
_entity_poly.pdbx_strand_id
1 'polypeptide(L)'
;MVSPNTLAVLCAILLWLPIALYFTIFHHPPAISATVSGKWTSFSPPPPLEDDPDDVALFNRASRAEPYPTRPGKKIAFLFMTTTPLHLAPLWELFFTQSGAQGKYNIYIHADPRFKYDNPAFTGVFAGRVIPSSKPTSRNSPTLIAAARRLLAHALLDDSANDVFT
;
A
#
# COMPACT_ATOMS: atom_id res chain seq x y z
N MET A 1 53.81 -0.81 7.25
CA MET A 1 52.97 -1.07 6.06
C MET A 1 52.99 -2.58 5.83
N VAL A 2 51.95 -3.30 6.26
CA VAL A 2 51.90 -4.77 6.18
C VAL A 2 51.41 -5.15 4.78
N SER A 3 52.24 -5.84 4.01
CA SER A 3 51.88 -6.33 2.67
C SER A 3 50.65 -7.25 2.79
N PRO A 4 49.61 -7.08 1.96
CA PRO A 4 48.48 -7.99 1.98
C PRO A 4 48.96 -9.42 1.66
N ASN A 5 48.55 -10.37 2.51
CA ASN A 5 48.83 -11.78 2.34
C ASN A 5 48.20 -12.25 1.02
N THR A 6 48.97 -12.87 0.14
CA THR A 6 48.52 -13.38 -1.17
C THR A 6 47.30 -14.29 -1.03
N LEU A 7 47.18 -15.03 0.08
CA LEU A 7 46.01 -15.87 0.38
C LEU A 7 44.74 -15.03 0.60
N ALA A 8 44.85 -13.89 1.30
CA ALA A 8 43.71 -13.01 1.55
C ALA A 8 43.21 -12.34 0.26
N VAL A 9 44.14 -12.01 -0.65
CA VAL A 9 43.80 -11.46 -1.97
C VAL A 9 43.08 -12.51 -2.82
N LEU A 10 43.54 -13.76 -2.82
CA LEU A 10 42.89 -14.86 -3.54
C LEU A 10 41.48 -15.15 -2.99
N CYS A 11 41.30 -15.18 -1.67
CA CYS A 11 39.98 -15.36 -1.04
C CYS A 11 39.01 -14.22 -1.39
N ALA A 12 39.48 -12.96 -1.38
CA ALA A 12 38.65 -11.83 -1.75
C ALA A 12 38.18 -11.93 -3.22
N ILE A 13 39.06 -12.31 -4.13
CA ILE A 13 38.74 -12.48 -5.55
C ILE A 13 37.73 -13.64 -5.76
N LEU A 14 37.93 -14.78 -5.10
CA LEU A 14 37.03 -15.93 -5.15
C LEU A 14 35.62 -15.63 -4.63
N LEU A 15 35.49 -14.78 -3.62
CA LEU A 15 34.19 -14.38 -3.07
C LEU A 15 33.49 -13.33 -3.94
N TRP A 16 34.24 -12.43 -4.59
CA TRP A 16 33.67 -11.34 -5.38
C TRP A 16 33.37 -11.71 -6.83
N LEU A 17 34.11 -12.63 -7.43
CA LEU A 17 33.90 -13.10 -8.80
C LEU A 17 32.46 -13.58 -9.07
N PRO A 18 31.87 -14.50 -8.28
CA PRO A 18 30.52 -14.98 -8.55
C PRO A 18 29.46 -13.89 -8.38
N ILE A 19 29.66 -12.96 -7.44
CA ILE A 19 28.76 -11.83 -7.21
C ILE A 19 28.84 -10.85 -8.39
N ALA A 20 30.05 -10.50 -8.83
CA ALA A 20 30.27 -9.63 -9.99
C ALA A 20 29.70 -10.26 -11.27
N LEU A 21 29.87 -11.57 -11.46
CA LEU A 21 29.31 -12.31 -12.61
C LEU A 21 27.78 -12.34 -12.57
N TYR A 22 27.18 -12.45 -11.38
CA TYR A 22 25.74 -12.37 -11.21
C TYR A 22 25.20 -10.99 -11.58
N PHE A 23 25.86 -9.92 -11.13
CA PHE A 23 25.44 -8.56 -11.49
C PHE A 23 25.64 -8.26 -12.98
N THR A 24 26.70 -8.75 -13.63
CA THR A 24 26.81 -8.57 -15.09
C THR A 24 25.71 -9.36 -15.81
N ILE A 25 25.53 -10.65 -15.50
CA ILE A 25 24.57 -11.51 -16.22
C ILE A 25 23.11 -11.08 -15.97
N PHE A 26 22.75 -10.70 -14.74
CA PHE A 26 21.36 -10.45 -14.34
C PHE A 26 20.99 -8.97 -14.18
N HIS A 27 21.95 -8.03 -14.17
CA HIS A 27 21.67 -6.59 -14.21
C HIS A 27 22.05 -5.93 -15.54
N HIS A 28 22.40 -6.67 -16.59
CA HIS A 28 22.28 -6.08 -17.92
C HIS A 28 20.81 -5.69 -18.12
N PRO A 29 20.47 -4.38 -18.21
CA PRO A 29 19.16 -4.02 -18.69
C PRO A 29 19.04 -4.68 -20.06
N PRO A 30 17.91 -5.33 -20.39
CA PRO A 30 17.72 -5.76 -21.77
C PRO A 30 17.97 -4.52 -22.61
N ALA A 31 18.92 -4.62 -23.54
CA ALA A 31 19.04 -3.64 -24.60
C ALA A 31 17.74 -3.77 -25.39
N ILE A 32 16.73 -3.02 -24.97
CA ILE A 32 15.56 -2.75 -25.77
C ILE A 32 16.15 -1.97 -26.93
N SER A 33 16.54 -2.68 -28.00
CA SER A 33 16.56 -2.09 -29.33
C SER A 33 15.12 -1.66 -29.56
N ALA A 34 14.82 -0.44 -29.13
CA ALA A 34 13.66 0.28 -29.55
C ALA A 34 13.91 0.62 -31.02
N THR A 35 13.77 -0.39 -31.87
CA THR A 35 13.28 -0.15 -33.22
C THR A 35 11.89 0.43 -33.01
N VAL A 36 11.84 1.75 -32.84
CA VAL A 36 10.64 2.54 -33.04
C VAL A 36 10.29 2.35 -34.52
N SER A 37 9.67 1.22 -34.84
CA SER A 37 8.87 1.13 -36.04
C SER A 37 7.69 2.05 -35.74
N GLY A 38 7.71 3.21 -36.39
CA GLY A 38 6.71 4.24 -36.24
C GLY A 38 5.35 3.69 -36.64
N LYS A 39 4.63 3.15 -35.67
CA LYS A 39 3.19 3.02 -35.71
C LYS A 39 2.70 3.46 -34.34
N TRP A 40 2.55 4.78 -34.21
CA TRP A 40 1.68 5.37 -33.20
C TRP A 40 0.29 4.82 -33.48
N THR A 41 -0.01 3.64 -32.95
CA THR A 41 -1.38 3.22 -32.79
C THR A 41 -2.01 4.32 -31.97
N SER A 42 -2.92 5.07 -32.58
CA SER A 42 -3.75 6.06 -31.91
C SER A 42 -4.28 5.41 -30.64
N PHE A 43 -3.65 5.70 -29.50
CA PHE A 43 -4.17 5.32 -28.20
C PHE A 43 -5.38 6.22 -28.02
N SER A 44 -6.54 5.77 -28.49
CA SER A 44 -7.79 6.33 -28.00
C SER A 44 -7.69 6.25 -26.47
N PRO A 45 -7.84 7.37 -25.74
CA PRO A 45 -7.85 7.31 -24.29
C PRO A 45 -8.87 6.24 -23.90
N PRO A 46 -8.56 5.40 -22.88
CA PRO A 46 -9.58 4.49 -22.37
C PRO A 46 -10.84 5.32 -22.08
N PRO A 47 -12.04 4.76 -22.35
CA PRO A 47 -13.27 5.45 -22.02
C PRO A 47 -13.15 5.96 -20.57
N PRO A 48 -13.58 7.21 -20.29
CA PRO A 48 -13.54 7.74 -18.93
C PRO A 48 -14.12 6.68 -18.00
N LEU A 49 -13.37 6.35 -16.95
CA LEU A 49 -13.89 5.49 -15.91
C LEU A 49 -15.14 6.21 -15.38
N GLU A 50 -16.32 5.67 -15.65
CA GLU A 50 -17.55 6.28 -15.12
C GLU A 50 -17.44 6.31 -13.60
N ASP A 51 -17.62 7.50 -13.04
CA ASP A 51 -17.56 7.65 -11.60
C ASP A 51 -18.76 6.93 -10.98
N ASP A 52 -18.45 5.99 -10.10
CA ASP A 52 -19.45 5.21 -9.38
C ASP A 52 -20.31 6.15 -8.50
N PRO A 53 -21.64 6.14 -8.62
CA PRO A 53 -22.50 7.11 -7.93
C PRO A 53 -22.39 7.03 -6.41
N ASP A 54 -22.13 5.84 -5.85
CA ASP A 54 -21.93 5.67 -4.41
C ASP A 54 -20.63 6.33 -3.96
N ASP A 55 -19.58 6.20 -4.78
CA ASP A 55 -18.30 6.86 -4.53
C ASP A 55 -18.44 8.38 -4.62
N VAL A 56 -19.18 8.89 -5.61
CA VAL A 56 -19.44 10.32 -5.77
C VAL A 56 -20.15 10.86 -4.52
N ALA A 57 -21.22 10.19 -4.06
CA ALA A 57 -21.93 10.59 -2.85
C ALA A 57 -21.04 10.56 -1.61
N LEU A 58 -20.24 9.50 -1.45
CA LEU A 58 -19.30 9.32 -0.35
C LEU A 58 -18.24 10.44 -0.32
N PHE A 59 -17.62 10.72 -1.47
CA PHE A 59 -16.57 11.73 -1.57
C PHE A 59 -17.13 13.15 -1.39
N ASN A 60 -18.32 13.43 -1.92
CA ASN A 60 -19.00 14.69 -1.68
C ASN A 60 -19.27 14.92 -0.19
N ARG A 61 -19.68 13.89 0.54
CA ARG A 61 -19.86 13.99 1.99
C ARG A 61 -18.52 14.21 2.70
N ALA A 62 -17.49 13.43 2.36
CA ALA A 62 -16.17 13.54 2.97
C ALA A 62 -15.48 14.88 2.70
N SER A 63 -15.72 15.50 1.54
CA SER A 63 -15.20 16.84 1.22
C SER A 63 -15.71 17.95 2.13
N ARG A 64 -16.81 17.70 2.84
CA ARG A 64 -17.43 18.61 3.81
C ARG A 64 -17.11 18.20 5.25
N ALA A 65 -16.26 17.19 5.45
CA ALA A 65 -15.80 16.82 6.78
C ALA A 65 -15.01 17.99 7.37
N GLU A 66 -15.25 18.28 8.66
CA GLU A 66 -14.62 19.40 9.35
C GLU A 66 -13.10 19.21 9.38
N PRO A 67 -12.32 20.15 8.83
CA PRO A 67 -10.86 20.01 8.74
C PRO A 67 -10.15 20.16 10.10
N TYR A 68 -10.86 20.58 11.15
CA TYR A 68 -10.30 20.77 12.48
C TYR A 68 -11.21 20.16 13.55
N PRO A 69 -10.72 19.22 14.38
CA PRO A 69 -11.52 18.66 15.45
C PRO A 69 -11.89 19.77 16.43
N THR A 70 -13.19 19.93 16.68
CA THR A 70 -13.68 20.75 17.79
C THR A 70 -13.35 20.13 19.15
N ARG A 71 -12.91 18.87 19.16
CA ARG A 71 -12.57 18.08 20.35
C ARG A 71 -11.06 18.01 20.60
N PRO A 72 -10.61 18.09 21.86
CA PRO A 72 -9.22 17.82 22.21
C PRO A 72 -8.89 16.33 21.95
N GLY A 73 -7.78 16.07 21.26
CA GLY A 73 -7.22 14.73 21.02
C GLY A 73 -7.09 14.40 19.54
N LYS A 74 -5.87 14.47 19.02
CA LYS A 74 -5.54 14.05 17.64
C LYS A 74 -5.27 12.55 17.59
N LYS A 75 -5.74 11.89 16.53
CA LYS A 75 -5.54 10.47 16.27
C LYS A 75 -4.86 10.24 14.93
N ILE A 76 -4.19 9.10 14.83
CA ILE A 76 -3.65 8.58 13.57
C ILE A 76 -4.67 7.59 12.97
N ALA A 77 -5.06 7.81 11.72
CA ALA A 77 -5.86 6.89 10.93
C ALA A 77 -4.94 5.98 10.10
N PHE A 78 -4.86 4.71 10.48
CA PHE A 78 -4.14 3.68 9.73
C PHE A 78 -5.04 3.10 8.64
N LEU A 79 -4.62 3.24 7.39
CA LEU A 79 -5.36 2.89 6.19
C LEU A 79 -4.71 1.65 5.53
N PHE A 80 -5.25 0.47 5.83
CA PHE A 80 -4.77 -0.77 5.22
C PHE A 80 -5.54 -1.05 3.94
N MET A 81 -4.82 -1.19 2.82
CA MET A 81 -5.39 -1.68 1.58
C MET A 81 -4.86 -3.08 1.30
N THR A 82 -5.75 -4.04 1.08
CA THR A 82 -5.34 -5.42 0.89
C THR A 82 -6.20 -6.17 -0.14
N THR A 83 -5.55 -6.98 -0.97
CA THR A 83 -6.20 -7.89 -1.93
C THR A 83 -6.08 -9.36 -1.52
N THR A 84 -5.40 -9.64 -0.41
CA THR A 84 -5.16 -10.95 0.21
C THR A 84 -5.11 -10.78 1.74
N PRO A 85 -5.00 -11.83 2.57
CA PRO A 85 -4.93 -11.65 4.02
C PRO A 85 -3.70 -10.84 4.42
N LEU A 86 -3.80 -10.08 5.51
CA LEU A 86 -2.68 -9.30 6.04
C LEU A 86 -1.65 -10.25 6.67
N HIS A 87 -0.67 -10.69 5.88
CA HIS A 87 0.41 -11.58 6.35
C HIS A 87 1.18 -11.01 7.55
N LEU A 88 1.26 -9.68 7.65
CA LEU A 88 1.91 -8.97 8.75
C LEU A 88 0.94 -8.61 9.90
N ALA A 89 -0.29 -9.13 9.91
CA ALA A 89 -1.26 -8.86 10.97
C ALA A 89 -0.71 -9.14 12.39
N PRO A 90 0.03 -10.24 12.65
CA PRO A 90 0.58 -10.49 13.99
C PRO A 90 1.56 -9.40 14.45
N LEU A 91 2.39 -8.86 13.54
CA LEU A 91 3.34 -7.80 13.87
C LEU A 91 2.60 -6.48 14.19
N TRP A 92 1.59 -6.16 13.39
CA TRP A 92 0.75 -5.00 13.65
C TRP A 92 -0.05 -5.13 14.94
N GLU A 93 -0.58 -6.32 15.25
CA GLU A 93 -1.24 -6.59 16.53
C GLU A 93 -0.30 -6.30 17.70
N LEU A 94 0.96 -6.75 17.65
CA LEU A 94 1.96 -6.41 18.67
C LEU A 94 2.18 -4.90 18.76
N PHE A 95 2.37 -4.22 17.63
CA PHE A 95 2.53 -2.76 17.60
C PHE A 95 1.36 -2.03 18.26
N PHE A 96 0.13 -2.39 17.93
CA PHE A 96 -1.08 -1.72 18.42
C PHE A 96 -1.45 -2.08 19.87
N THR A 97 -1.07 -3.26 20.33
CA THR A 97 -1.35 -3.71 21.72
C THR A 97 -0.27 -3.25 22.70
N GLN A 98 1.00 -3.23 22.30
CA GLN A 98 2.12 -2.88 23.19
C GLN A 98 2.40 -1.38 23.29
N SER A 99 1.91 -0.58 22.33
CA SER A 99 2.19 0.87 22.27
C SER A 99 1.48 1.71 23.34
N GLY A 100 0.58 1.14 24.15
CA GLY A 100 -0.27 1.92 25.06
C GLY A 100 -1.13 2.96 24.32
N ALA A 101 -1.35 2.77 23.02
CA ALA A 101 -1.97 3.74 22.14
C ALA A 101 -3.50 3.65 22.11
N GLN A 102 -4.12 3.05 23.13
CA GLN A 102 -5.57 2.96 23.23
C GLN A 102 -6.19 4.37 23.09
N GLY A 103 -7.14 4.50 22.16
CA GLY A 103 -7.82 5.76 21.88
C GLY A 103 -6.99 6.80 21.11
N LYS A 104 -5.76 6.49 20.66
CA LYS A 104 -4.89 7.40 19.89
C LYS A 104 -4.86 7.10 18.39
N TYR A 105 -5.53 6.04 17.97
CA TYR A 105 -5.56 5.63 16.57
C TYR A 105 -6.91 5.03 16.19
N ASN A 106 -7.19 5.05 14.89
CA ASN A 106 -8.26 4.32 14.24
C ASN A 106 -7.65 3.45 13.12
N ILE A 107 -8.24 2.29 12.85
CA ILE A 107 -7.81 1.37 11.79
C ILE A 107 -8.96 1.25 10.79
N TYR A 108 -8.65 1.42 9.51
CA TYR A 108 -9.57 1.24 8.39
C TYR A 108 -8.95 0.28 7.39
N ILE A 109 -9.75 -0.65 6.87
CA ILE A 109 -9.28 -1.67 5.93
C ILE A 109 -10.14 -1.63 4.67
N HIS A 110 -9.52 -1.50 3.50
CA HIS A 110 -10.15 -1.81 2.24
C HIS A 110 -9.68 -3.20 1.80
N ALA A 111 -10.61 -4.14 1.79
CA ALA A 111 -10.37 -5.54 1.49
C ALA A 111 -11.04 -5.89 0.15
N ASP A 112 -10.29 -6.39 -0.83
CA ASP A 112 -10.86 -6.81 -2.12
C ASP A 112 -11.92 -7.92 -1.91
N PRO A 113 -13.21 -7.65 -2.22
CA PRO A 113 -14.29 -8.59 -1.91
C PRO A 113 -14.24 -9.89 -2.72
N ARG A 114 -13.39 -9.97 -3.76
CA ARG A 114 -13.20 -11.19 -4.54
C ARG A 114 -12.38 -12.23 -3.77
N PHE A 115 -11.57 -11.79 -2.81
CA PHE A 115 -10.77 -12.70 -1.99
C PHE A 115 -11.59 -13.22 -0.81
N LYS A 116 -11.52 -14.53 -0.56
CA LYS A 116 -12.11 -15.13 0.64
C LYS A 116 -11.12 -14.98 1.78
N TYR A 117 -11.35 -13.99 2.62
CA TYR A 117 -10.59 -13.88 3.85
C TYR A 117 -11.13 -14.94 4.83
N ASP A 118 -10.38 -16.02 5.03
CA ASP A 118 -10.83 -17.18 5.81
C ASP A 118 -11.07 -16.87 7.28
N ASN A 119 -12.02 -17.59 7.89
CA ASN A 119 -12.67 -17.23 9.14
C ASN A 119 -11.85 -17.66 10.40
N PRO A 120 -11.52 -16.74 11.33
CA PRO A 120 -11.84 -15.33 11.30
C PRO A 120 -10.78 -14.52 10.58
N ALA A 121 -11.21 -13.85 9.52
CA ALA A 121 -10.41 -12.84 8.88
C ALA A 121 -10.49 -11.58 9.72
N PHE A 122 -9.33 -10.94 9.92
CA PHE A 122 -9.26 -9.69 10.67
C PHE A 122 -9.74 -9.86 12.12
N THR A 123 -8.93 -10.54 12.95
CA THR A 123 -9.15 -10.67 14.40
C THR A 123 -8.52 -9.52 15.19
N GLY A 124 -8.74 -9.52 16.50
CA GLY A 124 -8.04 -8.62 17.42
C GLY A 124 -8.27 -7.15 17.07
N VAL A 125 -7.19 -6.40 16.85
CA VAL A 125 -7.25 -4.97 16.53
C VAL A 125 -7.90 -4.67 15.17
N PHE A 126 -7.93 -5.67 14.28
CA PHE A 126 -8.50 -5.57 12.94
C PHE A 126 -9.98 -5.95 12.86
N ALA A 127 -10.56 -6.46 13.95
CA ALA A 127 -11.96 -6.87 13.99
C ALA A 127 -12.89 -5.70 13.67
N GLY A 128 -13.79 -5.91 12.71
CA GLY A 128 -14.78 -4.90 12.29
C GLY A 128 -14.19 -3.65 11.64
N ARG A 129 -12.94 -3.68 11.17
CA ARG A 129 -12.26 -2.51 10.58
C ARG A 129 -12.40 -2.39 9.07
N VAL A 130 -13.04 -3.36 8.40
CA VAL A 130 -13.25 -3.32 6.95
C VAL A 130 -14.32 -2.29 6.59
N ILE A 131 -13.99 -1.39 5.66
CA ILE A 131 -14.92 -0.35 5.21
C ILE A 131 -16.05 -0.98 4.37
N PRO A 132 -17.31 -0.51 4.51
CA PRO A 132 -18.45 -1.05 3.78
C PRO A 132 -18.36 -0.92 2.25
N SER A 133 -17.69 0.12 1.75
CA SER A 133 -17.59 0.39 0.31
C SER A 133 -16.40 -0.28 -0.37
N SER A 134 -15.89 -1.39 0.18
CA SER A 134 -14.74 -2.09 -0.41
C SER A 134 -15.13 -2.70 -1.76
N LYS A 135 -14.30 -2.48 -2.79
CA LYS A 135 -14.53 -2.93 -4.17
C LYS A 135 -13.30 -3.63 -4.73
N PRO A 136 -13.41 -4.39 -5.83
CA PRO A 136 -12.26 -4.97 -6.51
C PRO A 136 -11.16 -3.94 -6.79
N THR A 137 -9.91 -4.29 -6.48
CA THR A 137 -8.76 -3.41 -6.74
C THR A 137 -7.58 -4.18 -7.31
N SER A 138 -6.72 -3.50 -8.07
CA SER A 138 -5.57 -4.12 -8.72
C SER A 138 -4.41 -3.15 -8.82
N ARG A 139 -3.19 -3.68 -8.71
CA ARG A 139 -1.97 -2.89 -8.89
C ARG A 139 -1.92 -2.33 -10.32
N ASN A 140 -1.41 -1.11 -10.48
CA ASN A 140 -1.32 -0.39 -11.75
C ASN A 140 -2.68 -0.17 -12.45
N SER A 141 -3.76 -0.06 -11.68
CA SER A 141 -5.11 0.21 -12.16
C SER A 141 -5.72 1.42 -11.45
N PRO A 142 -6.59 2.22 -12.12
CA PRO A 142 -7.38 3.27 -11.47
C PRO A 142 -8.22 2.78 -10.28
N THR A 143 -8.52 1.48 -10.21
CA THR A 143 -9.22 0.89 -9.06
C THR A 143 -8.43 1.01 -7.75
N LEU A 144 -7.09 1.09 -7.81
CA LEU A 144 -6.24 1.30 -6.64
C LEU A 144 -6.41 2.70 -6.04
N ILE A 145 -6.44 3.73 -6.88
CA ILE A 145 -6.66 5.10 -6.41
C ILE A 145 -8.11 5.27 -5.93
N ALA A 146 -9.08 4.62 -6.57
CA ALA A 146 -10.46 4.60 -6.09
C ALA A 146 -10.58 3.95 -4.71
N ALA A 147 -9.90 2.82 -4.47
CA ALA A 147 -9.84 2.17 -3.16
C ALA A 147 -9.22 3.08 -2.08
N ALA A 148 -8.14 3.80 -2.41
CA ALA A 148 -7.49 4.72 -1.49
C ALA A 148 -8.41 5.90 -1.12
N ARG A 149 -9.12 6.46 -2.10
CA ARG A 149 -10.10 7.52 -1.87
C ARG A 149 -11.24 7.06 -0.97
N ARG A 150 -11.71 5.82 -1.13
CA ARG A 150 -12.74 5.24 -0.24
C ARG A 150 -12.22 5.12 1.20
N LEU A 151 -11.03 4.57 1.40
CA LEU A 151 -10.39 4.52 2.73
C LEU A 151 -10.34 5.89 3.40
N LEU A 152 -9.82 6.88 2.67
CA LEU A 152 -9.69 8.24 3.18
C LEU A 152 -11.05 8.86 3.51
N ALA A 153 -12.04 8.68 2.63
CA ALA A 153 -13.38 9.22 2.83
C ALA A 153 -14.05 8.64 4.08
N HIS A 154 -13.93 7.32 4.30
CA HIS A 154 -14.44 6.69 5.52
C HIS A 154 -13.71 7.20 6.76
N ALA A 155 -12.38 7.33 6.72
CA ALA A 155 -11.62 7.85 7.85
C ALA A 155 -11.99 9.30 8.20
N LEU A 156 -12.23 10.15 7.20
CA LEU A 156 -12.67 11.54 7.40
C LEU A 156 -14.08 11.64 8.00
N LEU A 157 -14.97 10.72 7.62
CA LEU A 157 -16.38 10.73 8.06
C LEU A 157 -16.61 10.05 9.40
N ASP A 158 -15.78 9.07 9.75
CA ASP A 158 -15.92 8.27 10.97
C ASP A 158 -15.49 9.05 12.21
N ASP A 159 -14.35 9.75 12.16
CA ASP A 159 -13.81 10.45 13.31
C ASP A 159 -13.07 11.74 12.92
N SER A 160 -13.64 12.89 13.32
CA SER A 160 -13.03 14.22 13.16
C SER A 160 -11.69 14.38 13.87
N ALA A 161 -11.36 13.49 14.84
CA ALA A 161 -10.07 13.49 15.52
C ALA A 161 -8.93 12.92 14.65
N ASN A 162 -9.23 12.27 13.52
CA ASN A 162 -8.22 11.78 12.59
C ASN A 162 -7.48 12.96 11.94
N ASP A 163 -6.23 13.17 12.36
CA ASP A 163 -5.39 14.30 11.94
C ASP A 163 -4.25 13.87 11.02
N VAL A 164 -3.78 12.63 11.18
CA VAL A 164 -2.72 12.03 10.37
C VAL A 164 -3.24 10.75 9.73
N PHE A 165 -2.99 10.55 8.44
CA PHE A 165 -3.43 9.38 7.67
C PHE A 165 -2.20 8.63 7.15
N THR A 166 -2.12 7.32 7.40
CA THR A 166 -0.95 6.49 7.09
C THR A 166 -1.31 5.21 6.38
#